data_AF-A0A7S3ZF40-F1
#
_entry.id   AF-A0A7S3ZF40-F1
#
_cell.length_a   1.000
_cell.length_b   1.000
_cell.length_c   1.000
_cell.angle_alpha   90.00
_cell.angle_beta   90.00
_cell.angle_gamma   90.00
#
_symmetry.space_group_name_H-M   'P 1'
#
loop_
_entity.id
_entity.type
_entity.pdbx_description
1 polymer ?
#
loop_
_entity_poly.entity_id
_entity_poly.type
_entity_poly.pdbx_seq_one_letter_code
_entity_poly.pdbx_strand_id
1 'polypeptide(L)'
;GRRMTSTLSSVAASSDAKNEKIYRVVLTGGPCGGKSSALFKITQRLTSLGFDVFCVPEVATMFNTGGLNWGTVTPEGAITAQKELFMTQMRLEDSFLNIAKTAGKNTVILCDRGVMDGKAYMPPGAFEEMISESG
;
A
#
# COMPACT_ATOMS: atom_id res chain seq x y z
N GLY A 1 -29.03 47.71 9.67
CA GLY A 1 -30.42 47.28 9.41
C GLY A 1 -30.49 46.57 8.07
N ARG A 2 -31.34 45.52 8.03
CA ARG A 2 -31.77 44.69 6.88
C ARG A 2 -30.85 43.57 6.42
N ARG A 3 -31.19 42.38 6.92
CA ARG A 3 -31.07 41.08 6.23
C ARG A 3 -31.80 41.15 4.89
N MET A 4 -31.24 40.50 3.87
CA MET A 4 -32.01 39.97 2.76
C MET A 4 -31.54 38.54 2.50
N THR A 5 -32.44 37.61 2.83
CA THR A 5 -32.46 36.22 2.43
C THR A 5 -32.69 36.11 0.93
N SER A 6 -31.98 35.20 0.25
CA SER A 6 -32.44 34.62 -1.02
C SER A 6 -32.01 33.17 -1.12
N THR A 7 -32.98 32.33 -0.77
CA THR A 7 -33.42 31.08 -1.41
C THR A 7 -32.41 30.24 -2.21
N LEU A 8 -32.30 28.99 -1.77
CA LEU A 8 -31.81 27.80 -2.47
C LEU A 8 -32.17 27.76 -3.97
N SER A 9 -31.19 27.50 -4.83
CA SER A 9 -31.42 26.80 -6.10
C SER A 9 -30.56 25.55 -6.16
N SER A 10 -31.24 24.41 -6.00
CA SER A 10 -30.95 23.09 -6.54
C SER A 10 -29.69 22.94 -7.40
N VAL A 11 -28.70 22.23 -6.89
CA VAL A 11 -28.09 21.15 -7.67
C VAL A 11 -28.30 19.90 -6.84
N ALA A 12 -29.37 19.18 -7.18
CA ALA A 12 -29.44 17.77 -6.86
C ALA A 12 -28.22 17.13 -7.52
N ALA A 13 -27.16 16.88 -6.75
CA ALA A 13 -26.13 15.94 -7.13
C ALA A 13 -26.78 14.55 -7.10
N SER A 14 -27.59 14.29 -8.12
CA SER A 14 -27.82 12.96 -8.63
C SER A 14 -26.46 12.46 -9.10
N SER A 15 -25.72 11.88 -8.18
CA SER A 15 -24.60 11.03 -8.54
C SER A 15 -25.11 9.63 -8.31
N ASP A 16 -25.41 8.94 -9.41
CA ASP A 16 -25.43 7.49 -9.46
C ASP A 16 -24.36 6.97 -8.50
N ALA A 17 -24.71 5.99 -7.66
CA ALA A 17 -23.75 5.30 -6.83
C ALA A 17 -22.69 4.69 -7.74
N LYS A 18 -21.66 5.47 -8.07
CA LYS A 18 -20.49 5.04 -8.80
C LYS A 18 -19.89 3.99 -7.88
N ASN A 19 -19.98 2.74 -8.33
CA ASN A 19 -19.36 1.63 -7.65
C ASN A 19 -17.84 1.81 -7.83
N GLU A 20 -17.26 2.68 -7.02
CA GLU A 20 -15.85 3.01 -7.00
C GLU A 20 -15.09 1.78 -6.57
N LYS A 21 -14.21 1.31 -7.46
CA LYS A 21 -13.47 0.07 -7.24
C LYS A 21 -12.07 0.37 -6.76
N ILE A 22 -11.67 -0.35 -5.72
CA ILE A 22 -10.30 -0.38 -5.24
C ILE A 22 -9.67 -1.68 -5.73
N TYR A 23 -8.60 -1.56 -6.51
CA TYR A 23 -7.82 -2.68 -7.01
C TYR A 23 -6.50 -2.76 -6.24
N ARG A 24 -6.12 -3.95 -5.79
CA ARG A 24 -4.79 -4.22 -5.23
C ARG A 24 -3.99 -5.04 -6.22
N VAL A 25 -2.81 -4.55 -6.58
CA VAL A 25 -1.90 -5.23 -7.50
C VAL A 25 -0.54 -5.33 -6.81
N VAL A 26 -0.04 -6.55 -6.69
CA VAL A 26 1.28 -6.83 -6.16
C VAL A 26 2.19 -7.14 -7.33
N LEU A 27 3.33 -6.46 -7.43
CA LEU A 27 4.37 -6.77 -8.40
C LEU A 27 5.47 -7.58 -7.72
N THR A 28 5.52 -8.87 -8.03
CA THR A 28 6.55 -9.79 -7.53
C THR A 28 7.70 -9.91 -8.53
N GLY A 29 8.91 -10.21 -8.05
CA GLY A 29 10.09 -10.45 -8.90
C GLY A 29 11.42 -10.19 -8.21
N GLY A 30 12.51 -10.72 -8.75
CA GLY A 30 13.86 -10.58 -8.19
C GLY A 30 14.43 -9.15 -8.22
N PRO A 31 15.51 -8.87 -7.46
CA PRO A 31 16.23 -7.60 -7.54
C PRO A 31 16.66 -7.33 -9.00
N CYS A 32 16.57 -6.06 -9.44
CA CYS A 32 16.85 -5.62 -10.81
C CYS A 32 15.92 -6.12 -11.94
N GLY A 33 14.78 -6.75 -11.63
CA GLY A 33 13.80 -7.21 -12.65
C GLY A 33 12.99 -6.11 -13.37
N GLY A 34 13.35 -4.83 -13.23
CA GLY A 34 12.63 -3.72 -13.85
C GLY A 34 11.29 -3.34 -13.21
N LYS A 35 10.99 -3.84 -12.00
CA LYS A 35 9.74 -3.58 -11.27
C LYS A 35 9.46 -2.09 -11.08
N SER A 36 10.45 -1.33 -10.63
CA SER A 36 10.29 0.12 -10.41
C SER A 36 9.99 0.88 -11.72
N SER A 37 10.57 0.46 -12.85
CA SER A 37 10.25 1.02 -14.16
C SER A 37 8.85 0.63 -14.64
N ALA A 38 8.40 -0.60 -14.33
CA ALA A 38 7.04 -1.04 -14.61
C ALA A 38 6.02 -0.28 -13.76
N LEU A 39 6.26 -0.12 -12.45
CA LEU A 39 5.47 0.70 -11.54
C LEU A 39 5.28 2.11 -12.09
N PHE A 40 6.37 2.77 -12.47
CA PHE A 40 6.30 4.12 -13.02
C PHE A 40 5.39 4.20 -14.26
N LYS A 41 5.55 3.27 -15.21
CA LYS A 41 4.72 3.22 -16.43
C LYS A 41 3.26 2.92 -16.13
N ILE A 42 2.99 1.97 -15.23
CA ILE A 42 1.64 1.59 -14.80
C ILE A 42 0.95 2.78 -14.14
N THR A 43 1.65 3.44 -13.20
CA THR A 43 1.15 4.64 -12.52
C THR A 43 0.80 5.73 -13.52
N GLN A 44 1.71 6.10 -14.43
CA GLN A 44 1.42 7.12 -15.44
C GLN A 44 0.20 6.76 -16.29
N ARG A 45 0.10 5.51 -16.74
CA ARG A 45 -1.01 5.07 -17.58
C ARG A 45 -2.34 5.10 -16.83
N LEU A 46 -2.40 4.56 -15.61
CA LEU A 46 -3.62 4.52 -14.80
C LEU A 46 -4.08 5.93 -14.39
N THR A 47 -3.15 6.80 -14.01
CA THR A 47 -3.47 8.20 -13.74
C THR A 47 -4.03 8.90 -14.98
N SER A 48 -3.47 8.65 -16.18
CA SER A 48 -4.01 9.20 -17.43
C SER A 48 -5.44 8.72 -17.76
N LEU A 49 -5.83 7.57 -17.23
CA LEU A 49 -7.17 7.00 -17.38
C LEU A 49 -8.14 7.47 -16.27
N GLY A 50 -7.70 8.39 -15.40
CA GLY A 50 -8.53 8.92 -14.33
C GLY A 50 -8.66 8.00 -13.13
N PHE A 51 -7.68 7.12 -12.87
CA PHE A 51 -7.57 6.41 -11.59
C PHE A 51 -6.72 7.22 -10.61
N ASP A 52 -7.01 7.08 -9.32
CA ASP A 52 -6.01 7.37 -8.30
C ASP A 52 -5.08 6.16 -8.16
N VAL A 53 -3.79 6.43 -8.00
CA VAL A 53 -2.79 5.38 -7.92
C VAL A 53 -1.95 5.62 -6.69
N PHE A 54 -1.98 4.66 -5.76
CA PHE A 54 -1.14 4.64 -4.58
C PHE A 54 -0.05 3.60 -4.75
N CYS A 55 1.17 3.96 -4.42
CA CYS A 55 2.32 3.06 -4.42
C CYS A 55 2.72 2.82 -2.97
N VAL A 56 2.57 1.58 -2.49
CA VAL A 56 3.04 1.18 -1.17
C VAL A 56 4.55 0.98 -1.25
N PRO A 57 5.35 1.70 -0.45
CA PRO A 57 6.80 1.56 -0.47
C PRO A 57 7.24 0.20 0.07
N GLU A 58 8.37 -0.31 -0.43
CA GLU A 58 9.00 -1.54 0.07
C GLU A 58 9.62 -1.30 1.46
N VAL A 59 9.10 -1.97 2.49
CA VAL A 59 9.60 -1.78 3.88
C VAL A 59 11.06 -2.22 4.04
N ALA A 60 11.49 -3.27 3.33
CA ALA A 60 12.89 -3.70 3.35
C ALA A 60 13.84 -2.57 2.92
N THR A 61 13.47 -1.87 1.85
CA THR A 61 14.21 -0.70 1.36
C THR A 61 14.11 0.45 2.35
N MET A 62 12.93 0.72 2.93
CA MET A 62 12.78 1.73 3.98
C MET A 62 13.73 1.49 5.16
N PHE A 63 13.78 0.26 5.69
CA PHE A 63 14.65 -0.10 6.81
C PHE A 63 16.13 0.01 6.43
N ASN A 64 16.51 -0.45 5.23
CA ASN A 64 17.87 -0.30 4.70
C ASN A 64 18.28 1.17 4.62
N THR A 65 17.42 2.02 4.04
CA THR A 65 17.68 3.46 3.95
C THR A 65 17.67 4.14 5.32
N GLY A 66 16.96 3.58 6.30
CA GLY A 66 16.95 4.01 7.69
C GLY A 66 18.18 3.60 8.50
N GLY A 67 19.10 2.82 7.92
CA GLY A 67 20.36 2.42 8.55
C GLY A 67 20.40 0.98 9.06
N LEU A 68 19.34 0.19 8.87
CA LEU A 68 19.39 -1.24 9.16
C LEU A 68 20.31 -1.93 8.12
N ASN A 69 21.35 -2.61 8.59
CA ASN A 69 22.22 -3.40 7.73
C ASN A 69 22.05 -4.89 8.04
N TRP A 70 21.35 -5.61 7.17
CA TRP A 70 21.08 -7.05 7.32
C TRP A 70 22.35 -7.91 7.45
N GLY A 71 23.50 -7.43 6.95
CA GLY A 71 24.77 -8.16 7.04
C GLY A 71 25.48 -8.03 8.39
N THR A 72 25.09 -7.08 9.24
CA THR A 72 25.76 -6.80 10.53
C THR A 72 24.89 -7.07 11.75
N VAL A 73 23.62 -7.42 11.53
CA VAL A 73 22.67 -7.71 12.60
C VAL A 73 22.92 -9.11 13.15
N THR A 74 22.78 -9.30 14.48
CA THR A 74 22.91 -10.62 15.11
C THR A 74 21.79 -11.56 14.64
N PRO A 75 21.97 -12.89 14.71
CA PRO A 75 20.91 -13.83 14.32
C PRO A 75 19.56 -13.56 15.01
N GLU A 76 19.57 -13.22 16.30
CA GLU A 76 18.35 -12.88 17.06
C GLU A 76 17.74 -11.55 16.58
N GLY A 77 18.59 -10.54 16.36
CA GLY A 77 18.14 -9.24 15.84
C GLY A 77 17.58 -9.35 14.42
N ALA A 78 18.06 -10.30 13.62
CA ALA A 78 17.57 -10.53 12.27
C ALA A 78 16.14 -11.07 12.29
N ILE A 79 15.83 -11.97 13.24
CA ILE A 79 14.46 -12.47 13.45
C ILE A 79 13.53 -11.32 13.84
N THR A 80 13.95 -10.49 14.81
CA THR A 80 13.17 -9.30 15.20
C THR A 80 12.96 -8.35 14.03
N ALA A 81 14.02 -8.03 13.28
CA ALA A 81 13.93 -7.14 12.14
C ALA A 81 13.02 -7.69 11.03
N GLN A 82 13.01 -9.00 10.80
CA GLN A 82 12.08 -9.64 9.87
C GLN A 82 10.62 -9.57 10.36
N LYS A 83 10.37 -9.77 11.67
CA LYS A 83 9.03 -9.60 12.27
C LYS A 83 8.55 -8.16 12.10
N GLU A 84 9.36 -7.17 12.43
CA GLU A 84 9.01 -5.75 12.29
C GLU A 84 8.79 -5.34 10.84
N LEU A 85 9.61 -5.87 9.92
CA LEU A 85 9.44 -5.65 8.49
C LEU A 85 8.07 -6.15 8.02
N PHE A 86 7.70 -7.36 8.41
CA PHE A 86 6.42 -7.98 8.05
C PHE A 86 5.23 -7.19 8.60
N MET A 87 5.24 -6.88 9.89
CA MET A 87 4.16 -6.13 10.54
C MET A 87 4.00 -4.74 9.93
N THR A 88 5.12 -4.05 9.66
CA THR A 88 5.10 -2.74 9.02
C THR A 88 4.55 -2.81 7.59
N GLN A 89 4.89 -3.85 6.83
CA GLN A 89 4.39 -4.04 5.46
C GLN A 89 2.87 -4.20 5.47
N MET A 90 2.34 -5.07 6.34
CA MET A 90 0.89 -5.24 6.54
C MET A 90 0.22 -3.92 6.93
N ARG A 91 0.80 -3.21 7.90
CA ARG A 91 0.27 -1.92 8.39
C ARG A 91 0.21 -0.87 7.28
N LEU A 92 1.22 -0.79 6.43
CA LEU A 92 1.24 0.14 5.30
C LEU A 92 0.16 -0.22 4.27
N GLU A 93 0.05 -1.49 3.89
CA GLU A 93 -0.99 -1.93 2.96
C GLU A 93 -2.40 -1.59 3.45
N ASP A 94 -2.69 -1.84 4.72
CA ASP A 94 -3.97 -1.49 5.34
C ASP A 94 -4.20 0.03 5.39
N SER A 95 -3.14 0.80 5.68
CA SER A 95 -3.23 2.26 5.72
C SER A 95 -3.59 2.82 4.34
N PHE A 96 -2.91 2.38 3.29
CA PHE A 96 -3.22 2.78 1.91
C PHE A 96 -4.60 2.32 1.46
N LEU A 97 -5.03 1.11 1.86
CA LEU A 97 -6.37 0.63 1.60
C LEU A 97 -7.44 1.49 2.27
N ASN A 98 -7.24 1.87 3.53
CA ASN A 98 -8.17 2.71 4.26
C ASN A 98 -8.23 4.13 3.69
N ILE A 99 -7.09 4.68 3.25
CA ILE A 99 -7.06 5.96 2.53
C ILE A 99 -7.81 5.85 1.20
N ALA A 100 -7.60 4.77 0.43
CA ALA A 100 -8.28 4.54 -0.85
C ALA A 100 -9.81 4.47 -0.73
N LYS A 101 -10.33 3.91 0.38
CA LYS A 101 -11.78 3.90 0.68
C LYS A 101 -12.36 5.30 0.83
N THR A 102 -11.54 6.30 1.14
CA THR A 102 -11.97 7.70 1.30
C THR A 102 -11.80 8.54 0.02
N ALA A 103 -11.18 7.98 -1.03
CA ALA A 103 -10.77 8.74 -2.21
C ALA A 103 -11.94 9.20 -3.10
N GLY A 104 -13.12 8.57 -3.01
CA GLY A 104 -14.26 8.94 -3.86
C GLY A 104 -14.02 8.67 -5.35
N LYS A 105 -13.13 7.72 -5.68
CA LYS A 105 -12.63 7.49 -7.03
C LYS A 105 -12.05 6.08 -7.18
N ASN A 106 -12.13 5.54 -8.40
CA ASN A 106 -11.46 4.29 -8.74
C ASN A 106 -9.97 4.39 -8.42
N THR A 107 -9.50 3.51 -7.53
CA THR A 107 -8.15 3.58 -6.97
C THR A 107 -7.42 2.27 -7.21
N VAL A 108 -6.15 2.37 -7.60
CA VAL A 108 -5.24 1.21 -7.71
C VAL A 108 -4.15 1.37 -6.68
N ILE A 109 -3.97 0.33 -5.87
CA ILE A 109 -2.88 0.22 -4.89
C ILE A 109 -1.85 -0.75 -5.46
N LEU A 110 -0.67 -0.24 -5.75
CA LEU A 110 0.47 -0.98 -6.26
C LEU A 110 1.44 -1.28 -5.10
N CYS A 111 1.71 -2.55 -4.85
CA CYS A 111 2.73 -2.98 -3.89
C CYS A 111 3.97 -3.47 -4.64
N ASP A 112 5.14 -2.89 -4.34
CA ASP A 112 6.43 -3.41 -4.79
C ASP A 112 6.83 -4.57 -3.85
N ARG A 113 6.66 -5.80 -4.33
CA ARG A 113 6.71 -7.07 -3.60
C ARG A 113 5.53 -7.36 -2.67
N GLY A 114 5.19 -8.64 -2.58
CA GLY A 114 4.12 -9.13 -1.72
C GLY A 114 4.68 -9.59 -0.38
N VAL A 115 3.82 -9.59 0.64
CA VAL A 115 4.06 -10.21 1.95
C VAL A 115 4.64 -11.64 1.84
N MET A 116 4.31 -12.37 0.77
CA MET A 116 4.86 -13.70 0.48
C MET A 116 6.34 -13.73 0.05
N ASP A 117 6.92 -12.65 -0.48
CA ASP A 117 8.35 -12.61 -0.81
C ASP A 117 9.22 -12.67 0.47
N GLY A 118 8.66 -12.25 1.61
CA GLY A 118 9.28 -12.38 2.93
C GLY A 118 9.24 -13.79 3.51
N LYS A 119 8.30 -14.65 3.10
CA LYS A 119 8.17 -16.03 3.62
C LYS A 119 9.45 -16.85 3.37
N ALA A 120 10.17 -16.57 2.30
CA ALA A 120 11.43 -17.23 1.98
C ALA A 120 12.56 -16.96 3.00
N TYR A 121 12.43 -15.90 3.80
CA TYR A 121 13.44 -15.45 4.76
C TYR A 121 13.04 -15.66 6.22
N MET A 122 11.89 -16.30 6.47
CA MET A 122 11.40 -16.59 7.82
C MET A 122 11.67 -18.05 8.21
N PRO A 123 11.94 -18.32 9.49
CA PRO A 123 11.91 -19.68 10.01
C PRO A 123 10.53 -20.33 9.77
N PRO A 124 10.46 -21.65 9.49
CA PRO A 124 9.20 -22.36 9.36
C PRO A 124 8.32 -22.17 10.60
N GLY A 125 7.03 -21.83 10.43
CA GLY A 125 6.08 -21.61 11.53
C GLY A 125 5.98 -20.16 12.02
N ALA A 126 7.01 -19.33 11.83
CA ALA A 126 6.97 -17.92 12.23
C ALA A 126 5.95 -17.12 11.42
N PHE A 127 5.79 -17.47 10.14
CA PHE A 127 4.79 -16.84 9.25
C PHE A 127 3.36 -17.15 9.71
N GLU A 128 3.08 -18.40 10.09
CA GLU A 128 1.78 -18.84 10.56
C GLU A 128 1.42 -18.21 11.93
N GLU A 129 2.39 -18.10 12.84
CA GLU A 129 2.21 -17.42 14.14
C GLU A 129 1.94 -15.91 13.95
N MET A 130 2.67 -15.24 13.08
CA MET A 130 2.47 -13.82 12.78
C MET A 130 1.12 -13.51 12.10
N ILE A 131 0.64 -14.37 11.21
CA ILE A 131 -0.71 -14.24 10.63
C ILE A 131 -1.77 -14.37 11.72
N SER A 132 -1.57 -15.27 12.70
CA SER A 132 -2.52 -15.45 13.80
C SER A 132 -2.57 -14.25 14.76
N GLU A 133 -1.45 -13.54 14.96
CA GLU A 133 -1.38 -12.29 15.73
C GLU A 133 -1.97 -11.08 15.00
N SER A 134 -2.06 -11.14 13.66
CA SER A 134 -2.50 -10.04 12.81
C SER A 134 -4.00 -10.07 12.47
N GLY A 135 -4.76 -10.96 13.11
CA GLY A 135 -6.21 -11.15 12.93
C GLY A 135 -7.09 -10.21 13.74
#